data_AF-A0A9P0BEW4-F1
#
_entry.id   AF-A0A9P0BEW4-F1
#
_cell.length_a   1.000
_cell.length_b   1.000
_cell.length_c   1.000
_cell.angle_alpha   90.00
_cell.angle_beta   90.00
_cell.angle_gamma   90.00
#
_symmetry.space_group_name_H-M   'P 1'
#
loop_
_entity.id
_entity.type
_entity.pdbx_description
1 polymer ?
#
loop_
_entity_poly.entity_id
_entity_poly.type
_entity_poly.pdbx_seq_one_letter_code
_entity_poly.pdbx_strand_id
1 'polypeptide(L)'
;MARQKKLSDAEKKLKKKEYDRKRREKMKNNTESLEKLREKERIKYLKKKEKGQVKPVFHMNARELRQKRKQWKENSKVYRNKKAIAHQNLQRIIDDTPPPSPVSVVQQIREDVAARNRRQMRRRRAILYAKIANLEKKLKNAVKLSEKYKKRYLRMKTKKTDPESPGTKVDAFLKNVNVPESVKKKLLFGEALTRDLETSYKDLGKKHEKRKNITKC
;
A
#
# COMPACT_ATOMS: atom_id res chain seq x y z
N MET A 1 15.73 61.54 -6.30
CA MET A 1 15.25 60.13 -6.35
C MET A 1 13.78 60.09 -5.93
N ALA A 2 12.85 59.89 -6.87
CA ALA A 2 11.41 59.92 -6.60
C ALA A 2 10.98 58.75 -5.68
N ARG A 3 10.22 59.05 -4.61
CA ARG A 3 9.66 58.03 -3.70
C ARG A 3 8.65 57.16 -4.46
N GLN A 4 8.95 55.88 -4.64
CA GLN A 4 8.04 54.92 -5.27
C GLN A 4 6.71 54.86 -4.52
N LYS A 5 5.60 55.00 -5.26
CA LYS A 5 4.23 54.95 -4.73
C LYS A 5 3.99 53.57 -4.10
N LYS A 6 3.66 53.52 -2.80
CA LYS A 6 3.35 52.26 -2.12
C LYS A 6 2.09 51.66 -2.74
N LEU A 7 2.17 50.43 -3.27
CA LEU A 7 1.00 49.72 -3.83
C LEU A 7 -0.15 49.66 -2.81
N SER A 8 -1.37 49.76 -3.31
CA SER A 8 -2.58 49.51 -2.52
C SER A 8 -2.62 48.05 -2.06
N ASP A 9 -3.26 47.77 -0.92
CA ASP A 9 -3.33 46.41 -0.39
C ASP A 9 -4.09 45.44 -1.29
N ALA A 10 -5.03 45.94 -2.10
CA ALA A 10 -5.68 45.15 -3.14
C ALA A 10 -4.70 44.74 -4.24
N GLU A 11 -3.84 45.65 -4.68
CA GLU A 11 -2.82 45.41 -5.70
C GLU A 11 -1.73 44.46 -5.19
N LYS A 12 -1.31 44.61 -3.92
CA LYS A 12 -0.39 43.67 -3.27
C LYS A 12 -0.98 42.27 -3.23
N LYS A 13 -2.28 42.13 -2.89
CA LYS A 13 -2.98 40.83 -2.87
C LYS A 13 -3.06 40.21 -4.26
N LEU A 14 -3.36 41.00 -5.30
CA LEU A 14 -3.39 40.53 -6.69
C LEU A 14 -2.01 40.08 -7.17
N LYS A 15 -0.97 40.89 -6.93
CA LYS A 15 0.41 40.56 -7.29
C LYS A 15 0.89 39.27 -6.60
N LYS A 16 0.55 39.08 -5.33
CA LYS A 16 0.82 37.83 -4.59
C LYS A 16 0.07 36.64 -5.20
N LYS A 17 -1.22 36.80 -5.53
CA LYS A 17 -2.04 35.76 -6.15
C LYS A 17 -1.47 35.33 -7.51
N GLU A 18 -0.99 36.28 -8.31
CA GLU A 18 -0.37 36.01 -9.60
C GLU A 18 1.00 35.33 -9.46
N TYR A 19 1.83 35.78 -8.52
CA TYR A 19 3.09 35.13 -8.17
C TYR A 19 2.87 33.68 -7.73
N ASP A 20 1.91 33.44 -6.83
CA ASP A 20 1.54 32.10 -6.38
C ASP A 20 1.02 31.22 -7.53
N ARG A 21 0.25 31.80 -8.46
CA ARG A 21 -0.20 31.10 -9.67
C ARG A 21 0.99 30.62 -10.50
N LYS A 22 1.90 31.54 -10.87
CA LYS A 22 3.12 31.24 -11.64
C LYS A 22 4.00 30.20 -10.93
N ARG A 23 4.15 30.31 -9.61
CA ARG A 23 4.89 29.33 -8.79
C ARG A 23 4.26 27.94 -8.87
N ARG A 24 2.93 27.83 -8.77
CA ARG A 24 2.22 26.54 -8.89
C ARG A 24 2.33 25.95 -10.29
N GLU A 25 2.24 26.77 -11.34
CA GLU A 25 2.44 26.34 -12.73
C GLU A 25 3.83 25.77 -12.94
N LYS A 26 4.88 26.47 -12.47
CA LYS A 26 6.27 25.98 -12.51
C LYS A 26 6.43 24.63 -11.80
N MET A 27 5.84 24.47 -10.60
CA MET A 27 5.88 23.19 -9.89
C MET A 27 5.09 22.08 -10.60
N LYS A 28 3.96 22.41 -11.24
CA LYS A 28 3.15 21.43 -11.96
C LYS A 28 3.86 20.91 -13.22
N ASN A 29 4.64 21.76 -13.88
CA ASN A 29 5.38 21.44 -15.09
C ASN A 29 6.63 20.57 -14.83
N ASN A 30 7.17 20.57 -13.60
CA ASN A 30 8.30 19.73 -13.20
C ASN A 30 7.81 18.52 -12.36
N THR A 31 7.92 17.33 -12.94
CA THR A 31 7.46 16.05 -12.36
C THR A 31 8.13 15.72 -11.02
N GLU A 32 9.45 15.86 -10.91
CA GLU A 32 10.19 15.54 -9.69
C GLU A 32 9.82 16.47 -8.53
N SER A 33 9.64 17.76 -8.81
CA SER A 33 9.26 18.75 -7.80
C SER A 33 7.86 18.47 -7.23
N LEU A 34 6.96 17.99 -8.09
CA LEU A 34 5.60 17.63 -7.75
C LEU A 34 5.53 16.34 -6.92
N GLU A 35 6.36 15.34 -7.24
CA GLU A 35 6.47 14.12 -6.45
C GLU A 35 7.03 14.40 -5.05
N LYS A 36 8.09 15.23 -4.93
CA LYS A 36 8.62 15.67 -3.64
C LYS A 36 7.56 16.38 -2.79
N LEU A 37 6.69 17.19 -3.40
CA LEU A 37 5.59 17.84 -2.69
C LEU A 37 4.54 16.84 -2.21
N ARG A 38 4.13 15.90 -3.07
CA ARG A 38 3.18 14.83 -2.72
C ARG A 38 3.69 14.00 -1.54
N GLU A 39 4.98 13.65 -1.55
CA GLU A 39 5.58 12.88 -0.46
C GLU A 39 5.59 13.68 0.86
N LYS A 40 5.94 14.98 0.81
CA LYS A 40 5.84 15.87 1.97
C LYS A 40 4.42 15.96 2.52
N GLU A 41 3.41 16.09 1.67
CA GLU A 41 2.01 16.12 2.08
C GLU A 41 1.56 14.78 2.67
N ARG A 42 2.00 13.66 2.10
CA ARG A 42 1.74 12.31 2.60
C ARG A 42 2.32 12.10 3.99
N ILE A 43 3.59 12.46 4.20
CA ILE A 43 4.24 12.41 5.52
C ILE A 43 3.50 13.30 6.52
N LYS A 44 3.09 14.51 6.12
CA LYS A 44 2.31 15.41 6.97
C LYS A 44 0.96 14.79 7.37
N TYR A 45 0.28 14.14 6.43
CA TYR A 45 -0.96 13.43 6.71
C TYR A 45 -0.77 12.26 7.68
N LEU A 46 0.27 11.45 7.49
CA LEU A 46 0.61 10.34 8.39
C LEU A 46 0.88 10.85 9.81
N LYS A 47 1.71 11.90 9.96
CA LYS A 47 1.96 12.54 11.26
C LYS A 47 0.68 13.06 11.92
N LYS A 48 -0.26 13.61 11.15
CA LYS A 48 -1.56 14.07 11.69
C LYS A 48 -2.48 12.92 12.10
N LYS A 49 -2.41 11.80 11.36
CA LYS A 49 -3.15 10.58 11.66
C LYS A 49 -2.62 9.92 12.95
N GLU A 50 -1.30 9.82 13.09
CA GLU A 50 -0.62 9.34 14.30
C GLU A 50 -0.95 10.21 15.52
N LYS A 51 -0.95 11.54 15.37
CA LYS A 51 -1.35 12.48 16.41
C LYS A 51 -2.86 12.48 16.73
N GLY A 52 -3.68 11.67 16.05
CA GLY A 52 -5.14 11.60 16.27
C GLY A 52 -5.93 12.81 15.75
N GLN A 53 -5.28 13.79 15.11
CA GLN A 53 -5.96 14.97 14.53
C GLN A 53 -6.84 14.60 13.33
N VAL A 54 -6.51 13.50 12.64
CA VAL A 54 -7.33 12.93 11.57
C VAL A 54 -7.85 11.57 12.03
N LYS A 55 -9.10 11.55 12.49
CA LYS A 55 -9.79 10.31 12.84
C LYS A 55 -10.17 9.54 11.57
N PRO A 56 -9.88 8.23 11.46
CA PRO A 56 -10.46 7.42 10.40
C PRO A 56 -11.96 7.24 10.64
N VAL A 57 -12.73 6.99 9.57
CA VAL A 57 -14.20 6.88 9.61
C VAL A 57 -14.68 5.89 10.67
N PHE A 58 -13.97 4.77 10.83
CA PHE A 58 -14.29 3.74 11.83
C PHE A 58 -14.24 4.25 13.28
N HIS A 59 -13.39 5.24 13.58
CA HIS A 59 -13.27 5.82 14.92
C HIS A 59 -14.10 7.11 15.10
N MET A 60 -14.92 7.49 14.10
CA MET A 60 -15.81 8.65 14.22
C MET A 60 -17.10 8.25 14.93
N ASN A 61 -17.59 9.12 15.82
CA ASN A 61 -18.92 8.96 16.40
C ASN A 61 -20.00 9.23 15.33
N ALA A 62 -21.21 8.67 15.48
CA ALA A 62 -22.34 8.84 14.57
C ALA A 62 -22.66 10.31 14.26
N ARG A 63 -22.53 11.22 15.24
CA ARG A 63 -22.76 12.66 15.04
C ARG A 63 -21.68 13.31 14.18
N GLU A 64 -20.41 13.00 14.42
CA GLU A 64 -19.27 13.46 13.62
C GLU A 64 -19.37 12.92 12.19
N LEU A 65 -19.73 11.64 12.04
CA LEU A 65 -19.90 10.99 10.75
C LEU A 65 -21.03 11.64 9.94
N ARG A 66 -22.16 11.99 10.58
CA ARG A 66 -23.25 12.75 9.94
C ARG A 66 -22.77 14.11 9.42
N GLN A 67 -22.03 14.86 10.23
CA GLN A 67 -21.47 16.15 9.81
C GLN A 67 -20.51 16.00 8.64
N LYS A 68 -19.61 15.01 8.67
CA LYS A 68 -18.69 14.73 7.57
C LYS A 68 -19.42 14.35 6.28
N ARG A 69 -20.45 13.51 6.38
CA ARG A 69 -21.30 13.16 5.22
C ARG A 69 -22.03 14.36 4.66
N LYS A 70 -22.56 15.26 5.50
CA LYS A 70 -23.18 16.51 5.05
C LYS A 70 -22.18 17.37 4.27
N GLN A 71 -20.98 17.56 4.82
CA GLN A 71 -19.91 18.29 4.17
C GLN A 71 -19.47 17.64 2.84
N TRP A 72 -19.41 16.31 2.77
CA TRP A 72 -19.13 15.60 1.52
C TRP A 72 -20.21 15.85 0.46
N LYS A 73 -21.49 15.78 0.83
CA LYS A 73 -22.60 16.07 -0.09
C LYS A 73 -22.52 17.49 -0.64
N GLU A 74 -22.25 18.47 0.22
CA GLU A 74 -22.07 19.88 -0.18
C GLU A 74 -20.88 20.04 -1.12
N ASN A 75 -19.71 19.51 -0.77
CA ASN A 75 -18.51 19.55 -1.61
C ASN A 75 -18.75 18.90 -2.98
N SER A 76 -19.42 17.74 -3.01
CA SER A 76 -19.78 17.06 -4.26
C SER A 76 -20.78 17.86 -5.09
N LYS A 77 -21.74 18.57 -4.48
CA LYS A 77 -22.64 19.48 -5.18
C LYS A 77 -21.87 20.66 -5.78
N VAL A 78 -21.02 21.32 -5.00
CA VAL A 78 -20.17 22.43 -5.46
C VAL A 78 -19.28 22.00 -6.62
N TYR A 79 -18.65 20.82 -6.52
CA TYR A 79 -17.82 20.27 -7.59
C TYR A 79 -18.62 20.05 -8.88
N ARG A 80 -19.79 19.40 -8.78
CA ARG A 80 -20.68 19.16 -9.94
C ARG A 80 -21.12 20.47 -10.60
N ASN A 81 -21.54 21.46 -9.80
CA ASN A 81 -21.95 22.77 -10.30
C ASN A 81 -20.78 23.49 -11.01
N LYS A 82 -19.59 23.49 -10.41
CA LYS A 82 -18.39 24.07 -11.04
C LYS A 82 -18.07 23.42 -12.38
N LYS A 83 -18.20 22.09 -12.46
CA LYS A 83 -17.97 21.34 -13.70
C LYS A 83 -19.02 21.67 -14.76
N ALA A 84 -20.29 21.79 -14.39
CA ALA A 84 -21.37 22.19 -15.29
C ALA A 84 -21.15 23.61 -15.83
N ILE A 85 -20.80 24.57 -14.98
CA ILE A 85 -20.47 25.95 -15.39
C ILE A 85 -19.26 25.96 -16.34
N ALA A 86 -18.20 25.22 -16.02
CA ALA A 86 -17.03 25.13 -16.90
C ALA A 86 -17.39 24.55 -18.28
N HIS A 87 -18.27 23.55 -18.32
CA HIS A 87 -18.78 22.99 -19.57
C HIS A 87 -19.62 24.00 -20.36
N GLN A 88 -20.53 24.71 -19.70
CA GLN A 88 -21.33 25.76 -20.35
C GLN A 88 -20.45 26.89 -20.89
N ASN A 89 -19.45 27.31 -20.14
CA ASN A 89 -18.49 28.32 -20.60
C ASN A 89 -17.68 27.84 -21.80
N LEU A 90 -17.26 26.57 -21.80
CA LEU A 90 -16.56 25.99 -22.95
C LEU A 90 -17.47 25.92 -24.18
N GLN A 91 -18.74 25.55 -23.99
CA GLN A 91 -19.72 25.51 -25.06
C GLN A 91 -19.95 26.90 -25.66
N ARG A 92 -20.14 27.93 -24.82
CA ARG A 92 -20.23 29.33 -25.26
C ARG A 92 -19.02 29.76 -26.08
N ILE A 93 -17.81 29.42 -25.64
CA ILE A 93 -16.59 29.73 -26.41
C ILE A 93 -16.62 29.04 -27.78
N ILE A 94 -17.08 27.80 -27.87
CA ILE A 94 -17.19 27.08 -29.15
C ILE A 94 -18.24 27.74 -30.05
N ASP A 95 -19.38 28.11 -29.49
CA ASP A 95 -20.50 28.72 -30.23
C ASP A 95 -20.16 30.15 -30.71
N ASP A 96 -19.39 30.91 -29.91
CA ASP A 96 -18.91 32.27 -30.21
C ASP A 96 -17.64 32.28 -31.09
N THR A 97 -17.01 31.13 -31.33
CA THR A 97 -15.87 31.03 -32.24
C THR A 97 -16.40 30.83 -33.65
N PRO A 98 -16.11 31.74 -34.61
CA PRO A 98 -16.53 31.56 -35.99
C PRO A 98 -16.03 30.21 -36.52
N PRO A 99 -16.81 29.54 -37.40
CA PRO A 99 -16.44 28.22 -37.90
C PRO A 99 -15.01 28.26 -38.45
N PRO A 100 -14.17 27.27 -38.14
CA PRO A 100 -12.82 27.25 -38.63
C PRO A 100 -12.84 27.31 -40.16
N SER A 101 -12.12 28.29 -40.74
CA SER A 101 -11.85 28.31 -42.18
C SER A 101 -11.40 26.92 -42.62
N PRO A 102 -11.81 26.43 -43.81
CA PRO A 102 -11.57 25.05 -44.22
C PRO A 102 -10.09 24.72 -44.06
N VAL A 103 -9.81 23.89 -43.05
CA VAL A 103 -8.46 23.40 -42.77
C VAL A 103 -8.09 22.53 -43.96
N SER A 104 -6.90 22.77 -44.55
CA SER A 104 -6.43 21.99 -45.69
C SER A 104 -6.55 20.49 -45.37
N VAL A 105 -7.23 19.71 -46.24
CA VAL A 105 -7.49 18.27 -46.08
C VAL A 105 -6.22 17.49 -45.69
N VAL A 106 -5.06 17.99 -46.13
CA VAL A 106 -3.73 17.45 -45.82
C VAL A 106 -3.38 17.54 -44.33
N GLN A 107 -3.79 18.59 -43.61
CA GLN A 107 -3.56 18.73 -42.17
C GLN A 107 -4.44 17.77 -41.36
N GLN A 108 -5.71 17.60 -41.71
CA GLN A 108 -6.60 16.65 -41.03
C GLN A 108 -6.09 15.20 -41.15
N ILE A 109 -5.69 14.78 -42.36
CA ILE A 109 -5.13 13.43 -42.59
C ILE A 109 -3.87 13.21 -41.73
N ARG A 110 -2.99 14.22 -41.62
CA ARG A 110 -1.78 14.14 -40.79
C ARG A 110 -2.11 14.00 -39.30
N GLU A 111 -3.10 14.73 -38.81
CA GLU A 111 -3.54 14.67 -37.42
C GLU A 111 -4.21 13.33 -37.06
N ASP A 112 -5.02 12.78 -37.96
CA ASP A 112 -5.67 11.48 -37.78
C ASP A 112 -4.68 10.33 -37.79
N VAL A 113 -3.70 10.35 -38.71
CA VAL A 113 -2.60 9.37 -38.73
C VAL A 113 -1.78 9.47 -37.43
N ALA A 114 -1.47 10.69 -36.97
CA ALA A 114 -0.77 10.88 -35.70
C ALA A 114 -1.59 10.38 -34.50
N ALA A 115 -2.90 10.60 -34.48
CA ALA A 115 -3.79 10.10 -33.44
C ALA A 115 -3.85 8.56 -33.42
N ARG A 116 -3.93 7.93 -34.60
CA ARG A 116 -3.89 6.48 -34.77
C ARG A 116 -2.57 5.89 -34.25
N ASN A 117 -1.44 6.49 -34.62
CA ASN A 117 -0.11 6.07 -34.18
C ASN A 117 0.06 6.21 -32.66
N ARG A 118 -0.41 7.30 -32.07
CA ARG A 118 -0.43 7.49 -30.60
C ARG A 118 -1.25 6.39 -29.91
N ARG A 119 -2.41 6.02 -30.45
CA ARG A 119 -3.27 4.96 -29.88
C ARG A 119 -2.59 3.59 -29.97
N GLN A 120 -1.95 3.28 -31.10
CA GLN A 120 -1.20 2.04 -31.28
C GLN A 120 -0.02 1.94 -30.31
N MET A 121 0.75 3.03 -30.14
CA MET A 121 1.86 3.08 -29.19
C MET A 121 1.40 2.91 -27.74
N ARG A 122 0.26 3.49 -27.35
CA ARG A 122 -0.34 3.26 -26.02
C ARG A 122 -0.70 1.79 -25.81
N ARG A 123 -1.31 1.14 -26.81
CA ARG A 123 -1.64 -0.30 -26.74
C ARG A 123 -0.38 -1.16 -26.61
N ARG A 124 0.64 -0.91 -27.43
CA ARG A 124 1.93 -1.60 -27.35
C ARG A 124 2.59 -1.45 -25.98
N ARG A 125 2.63 -0.22 -25.45
CA ARG A 125 3.14 0.05 -24.10
C ARG A 125 2.35 -0.71 -23.03
N ALA A 126 1.02 -0.71 -23.10
CA ALA A 126 0.18 -1.42 -22.14
C ALA A 126 0.47 -2.94 -22.14
N ILE A 127 0.63 -3.55 -23.31
CA ILE A 127 1.00 -4.97 -23.45
C ILE A 127 2.37 -5.25 -22.83
N LEU A 128 3.37 -4.40 -23.11
CA LEU A 128 4.72 -4.55 -22.56
C LEU A 128 4.73 -4.43 -21.04
N TYR A 129 4.06 -3.41 -20.48
CA TYR A 129 3.97 -3.25 -19.02
C TYR A 129 3.23 -4.41 -18.35
N ALA A 130 2.16 -4.92 -18.96
CA ALA A 130 1.47 -6.11 -18.47
C ALA A 130 2.37 -7.35 -18.48
N LYS A 131 3.19 -7.51 -19.52
CA LYS A 131 4.17 -8.59 -19.62
C LYS A 131 5.24 -8.48 -18.53
N ILE A 132 5.78 -7.28 -18.31
CA ILE A 132 6.76 -7.01 -17.23
C ILE A 132 6.15 -7.38 -15.87
N ALA A 133 4.97 -6.87 -15.55
CA ALA A 133 4.31 -7.16 -14.27
C ALA A 133 4.05 -8.68 -14.06
N ASN A 134 3.66 -9.39 -15.12
CA ASN A 134 3.48 -10.83 -15.08
C ASN A 134 4.81 -11.58 -14.87
N LEU A 135 5.89 -11.16 -15.54
CA LEU A 135 7.21 -11.76 -15.37
C LEU A 135 7.76 -11.52 -13.96
N GLU A 136 7.63 -10.31 -13.41
CA GLU A 136 8.00 -10.00 -12.03
C GLU A 136 7.24 -10.88 -11.03
N LYS A 137 5.93 -11.08 -11.24
CA LYS A 137 5.11 -11.96 -10.41
C LYS A 137 5.58 -13.42 -10.50
N LYS A 138 5.87 -13.91 -11.71
CA LYS A 138 6.40 -15.28 -11.92
C LYS A 138 7.75 -15.46 -11.23
N LEU A 139 8.65 -14.48 -11.36
CA LEU A 139 9.96 -14.50 -10.71
C LEU A 139 9.82 -14.55 -9.18
N LYS A 140 8.97 -13.69 -8.61
CA LYS A 140 8.70 -13.69 -7.16
C LYS A 140 8.16 -15.04 -6.68
N ASN A 141 7.25 -15.64 -7.44
CA ASN A 141 6.70 -16.97 -7.11
C ASN A 141 7.75 -18.07 -7.21
N ALA A 142 8.60 -18.05 -8.24
CA ALA A 142 9.68 -19.01 -8.41
C ALA A 142 10.67 -18.95 -7.25
N VAL A 143 11.09 -17.75 -6.84
CA VAL A 143 11.96 -17.53 -5.66
C VAL A 143 11.29 -18.02 -4.37
N LYS A 144 10.01 -17.71 -4.17
CA LYS A 144 9.26 -18.18 -3.00
C LYS A 144 9.20 -19.71 -2.97
N LEU A 145 8.99 -20.33 -4.13
CA LEU A 145 8.87 -21.78 -4.27
C LEU A 145 10.21 -22.48 -4.07
N SER A 146 11.30 -21.94 -4.63
CA SER A 146 12.66 -22.47 -4.44
C SER A 146 13.07 -22.42 -2.98
N GLU A 147 12.82 -21.32 -2.28
CA GLU A 147 13.07 -21.19 -0.83
C GLU A 147 12.22 -22.16 -0.01
N LYS A 148 10.94 -22.35 -0.37
CA LYS A 148 10.08 -23.36 0.27
C LYS A 148 10.69 -24.76 0.13
N TYR A 149 11.08 -25.16 -1.08
CA TYR A 149 11.65 -26.48 -1.32
C TYR A 149 13.03 -26.66 -0.69
N LYS A 150 13.89 -25.63 -0.72
CA LYS A 150 15.17 -25.61 -0.01
C LYS A 150 14.97 -25.85 1.49
N LYS A 151 14.05 -25.13 2.13
CA LYS A 151 13.73 -25.31 3.56
C LYS A 151 13.16 -26.70 3.84
N ARG A 152 12.29 -27.23 2.96
CA ARG A 152 11.76 -28.59 3.09
C ARG A 152 12.86 -29.63 2.99
N TYR A 153 13.75 -29.50 2.00
CA TYR A 153 14.90 -30.37 1.82
C TYR A 153 15.81 -30.35 3.03
N LEU A 154 16.15 -29.17 3.55
CA LEU A 154 16.95 -29.04 4.77
C LEU A 154 16.27 -29.73 5.95
N ARG A 155 14.97 -29.48 6.20
CA ARG A 155 14.22 -30.16 7.28
C ARG A 155 14.25 -31.68 7.14
N MET A 156 14.10 -32.21 5.93
CA MET A 156 14.18 -33.65 5.66
C MET A 156 15.59 -34.18 5.90
N LYS A 157 16.62 -33.49 5.39
CA LYS A 157 18.04 -33.89 5.53
C LYS A 157 18.51 -33.83 6.99
N THR A 158 18.07 -32.83 7.75
CA THR A 158 18.40 -32.67 9.16
C THR A 158 17.42 -33.37 10.09
N LYS A 159 16.40 -34.09 9.55
CA LYS A 159 15.47 -34.88 10.36
C LYS A 159 16.22 -36.05 10.95
N LYS A 160 16.87 -35.83 12.10
CA LYS A 160 17.27 -36.91 12.99
C LYS A 160 15.99 -37.37 13.69
N THR A 161 15.63 -38.64 13.52
CA THR A 161 14.58 -39.26 14.33
C THR A 161 15.06 -39.29 15.76
N ASP A 162 14.55 -38.38 16.59
CA ASP A 162 14.70 -38.46 18.04
C ASP A 162 13.92 -39.72 18.50
N PRO A 163 14.61 -40.77 18.97
CA PRO A 163 13.94 -41.98 19.44
C PRO A 163 13.05 -41.68 20.65
N GLU A 164 13.32 -40.59 21.38
CA GLU A 164 12.61 -40.14 22.56
C GLU A 164 11.50 -39.13 22.25
N SER A 165 11.22 -38.87 20.97
CA SER A 165 10.07 -38.04 20.59
C SER A 165 8.77 -38.79 20.93
N PRO A 166 7.78 -38.14 21.57
CA PRO A 166 6.53 -38.78 21.98
C PRO A 166 5.83 -39.53 20.85
N GLY A 167 5.87 -38.97 19.63
CA GLY A 167 5.33 -39.63 18.44
C GLY A 167 6.06 -40.92 18.08
N THR A 168 7.39 -40.89 18.09
CA THR A 168 8.22 -42.07 17.80
C THR A 168 8.01 -43.18 18.85
N LYS A 169 7.91 -42.82 20.13
CA LYS A 169 7.61 -43.77 21.21
C LYS A 169 6.26 -44.44 21.04
N VAL A 170 5.21 -43.66 20.79
CA VAL A 170 3.86 -44.17 20.58
C VAL A 170 3.81 -45.05 19.32
N ASP A 171 4.42 -44.62 18.22
CA ASP A 171 4.48 -45.43 16.99
C ASP A 171 5.29 -46.72 17.17
N ALA A 172 6.37 -46.69 17.96
CA ALA A 172 7.15 -47.88 18.30
C ALA A 172 6.36 -48.84 19.20
N PHE A 173 5.63 -48.30 20.19
CA PHE A 173 4.76 -49.06 21.09
C PHE A 173 3.60 -49.73 20.34
N LEU A 174 3.03 -49.04 19.34
CA LEU A 174 1.89 -49.51 18.56
C LEU A 174 2.27 -50.22 17.25
N LYS A 175 3.55 -50.52 17.01
CA LYS A 175 4.08 -50.94 15.69
C LYS A 175 3.35 -52.13 15.05
N ASN A 176 2.76 -53.01 15.85
CA ASN A 176 2.04 -54.21 15.39
C ASN A 176 0.55 -54.23 15.78
N VAL A 177 0.02 -53.15 16.37
CA VAL A 177 -1.36 -53.10 16.88
C VAL A 177 -2.13 -52.05 16.10
N ASN A 178 -3.22 -52.45 15.46
CA ASN A 178 -4.13 -51.51 14.82
C ASN A 178 -5.08 -50.92 15.86
N VAL A 179 -4.95 -49.62 16.13
CA VAL A 179 -5.75 -48.93 17.15
C VAL A 179 -6.49 -47.76 16.50
N PRO A 180 -7.75 -47.48 16.90
CA PRO A 180 -8.46 -46.30 16.45
C PRO A 180 -7.66 -45.00 16.67
N GLU A 181 -7.72 -44.09 15.70
CA GLU A 181 -6.98 -42.83 15.70
C GLU A 181 -7.23 -41.96 16.94
N SER A 182 -8.43 -42.04 17.52
CA SER A 182 -8.80 -41.35 18.75
C SER A 182 -7.95 -41.79 19.96
N VAL A 183 -7.65 -43.08 20.06
CA VAL A 183 -6.83 -43.65 21.12
C VAL A 183 -5.36 -43.31 20.91
N LYS A 184 -4.87 -43.39 19.66
CA LYS A 184 -3.51 -42.98 19.31
C LYS A 184 -3.23 -41.52 19.67
N LYS A 185 -4.18 -40.62 19.41
CA LYS A 185 -4.08 -39.20 19.78
C LYS A 185 -4.04 -38.98 21.29
N LYS A 186 -4.84 -39.71 22.07
CA LYS A 186 -4.82 -39.64 23.54
C LYS A 186 -3.49 -40.13 24.10
N LEU A 187 -2.96 -41.25 23.58
CA LEU A 187 -1.66 -41.80 23.98
C LEU A 187 -0.52 -40.83 23.66
N LEU A 188 -0.54 -40.26 22.45
CA LEU A 188 0.42 -39.23 22.04
C LEU A 188 0.38 -38.00 22.94
N PHE A 189 -0.82 -37.54 23.30
CA PHE A 189 -0.99 -36.41 24.21
C PHE A 189 -0.44 -36.71 25.60
N GLY A 190 -0.70 -37.91 26.13
CA GLY A 190 -0.13 -38.36 27.41
C GLY A 190 1.39 -38.30 27.39
N GLU A 191 2.02 -38.82 26.33
CA GLU A 191 3.49 -38.82 26.23
C GLU A 191 4.12 -37.47 25.92
N ALA A 192 3.38 -36.57 25.27
CA ALA A 192 3.79 -35.18 25.16
C ALA A 192 3.77 -34.49 26.53
N LEU A 193 2.72 -34.71 27.33
CA LEU A 193 2.59 -34.12 28.66
C LEU A 193 3.66 -34.60 29.63
N THR A 194 3.94 -35.91 29.69
CA THR A 194 5.00 -36.44 30.56
C THR A 194 6.36 -35.83 30.21
N ARG A 195 6.70 -35.75 28.91
CA ARG A 195 7.93 -35.10 28.44
C ARG A 195 7.99 -33.62 28.81
N ASP A 196 6.90 -32.88 28.67
CA ASP A 196 6.83 -31.46 29.02
C ASP A 196 6.95 -31.24 30.53
N LEU A 197 6.37 -32.12 31.35
CA LEU A 197 6.50 -32.07 32.81
C LEU A 197 7.94 -32.39 33.24
N GLU A 198 8.56 -33.43 32.68
CA GLU A 198 9.94 -33.80 32.97
C GLU A 198 10.94 -32.72 32.58
N THR A 199 10.77 -32.12 31.40
CA THR A 199 11.63 -31.03 30.94
C THR A 199 11.46 -29.79 31.82
N SER A 200 10.22 -29.41 32.12
CA SER A 200 9.92 -28.31 33.04
C SER A 200 10.53 -28.53 34.43
N TYR A 201 10.45 -29.75 34.97
CA TYR A 201 11.03 -30.11 36.26
C TYR A 201 12.58 -30.04 36.23
N LYS A 202 13.21 -30.61 35.21
CA LYS A 202 14.68 -30.53 35.00
C LYS A 202 15.16 -29.08 34.89
N ASP A 203 14.40 -28.24 34.21
CA ASP A 203 14.73 -26.81 34.05
C ASP A 203 14.55 -26.00 35.35
N LEU A 204 13.58 -26.35 36.19
CA LEU A 204 13.45 -25.79 37.55
C LEU A 204 14.65 -26.15 38.41
N GLY A 205 15.11 -27.41 38.37
CA GLY A 205 16.32 -27.86 39.07
C GLY A 205 17.56 -27.05 38.68
N LYS A 206 17.80 -26.87 37.37
CA LYS A 206 18.92 -26.06 36.85
C LYS A 206 18.83 -24.59 37.27
N LYS A 207 17.62 -24.02 37.32
CA LYS A 207 17.40 -22.63 37.78
C LYS A 207 17.70 -22.48 39.27
N HIS A 208 17.32 -23.46 40.09
CA HIS A 208 17.62 -23.48 41.52
C HIS A 208 19.12 -23.62 41.79
N GLU A 209 19.81 -24.47 41.03
CA GLU A 209 21.26 -24.67 41.13
C GLU A 209 22.06 -23.42 40.68
N LYS A 210 21.65 -22.77 39.58
CA LYS A 210 22.18 -21.46 39.19
C LYS A 210 21.99 -20.41 40.26
N ARG A 211 20.81 -20.34 40.89
CA ARG A 211 20.54 -19.39 41.98
C ARG A 211 21.43 -19.65 43.20
N LYS A 212 21.59 -20.91 43.61
CA LYS A 212 22.50 -21.31 44.71
C LYS A 212 23.95 -20.90 44.46
N ASN A 213 24.43 -21.07 43.22
CA ASN A 213 25.79 -20.70 42.84
C ASN A 213 26.00 -19.18 42.80
N ILE A 214 24.97 -18.38 42.52
CA ILE A 214 25.03 -16.91 42.56
C ILE A 214 25.06 -16.40 44.00
N THR A 215 24.34 -17.02 44.93
CA THR A 215 24.32 -16.64 46.36
C THR A 215 25.54 -17.13 47.17
N LYS A 216 26.43 -17.92 46.58
CA LYS A 216 27.66 -18.42 47.22
C LYS A 216 28.92 -17.58 46.87
N CYS A 217 28.76 -16.48 46.13
CA CYS A 217 29.80 -15.50 45.86
C CYS A 217 29.64 -14.28 46.78
#